data_AF-A0AAT9RAA3-F1
#
_entry.id   AF-A0AAT9RAA3-F1
#
_cell.length_a   1.000
_cell.length_b   1.000
_cell.length_c   1.000
_cell.angle_alpha   90.00
_cell.angle_beta   90.00
_cell.angle_gamma   90.00
#
_symmetry.space_group_name_H-M   'P 1'
#
loop_
_entity.id
_entity.type
_entity.pdbx_description
1 polymer ?
#
loop_
_entity_poly.entity_id
_entity_poly.type
_entity_poly.pdbx_seq_one_letter_code
_entity_poly.pdbx_strand_id
1 'polypeptide(L)' 'MSTPPTFQTGEVYRIDWLPGTDILHGTCHCGREHTAQDPIEMWEWMLAHPQGHEPQGNSA' A
#
# COMPACT_ATOMS: atom_id res chain seq x y z
N MET A 1 -11.78 -22.79 -25.64
CA MET A 1 -11.77 -22.19 -24.29
C MET A 1 -10.71 -21.10 -24.33
N SER A 2 -11.12 -19.83 -24.34
CA SER A 2 -10.18 -18.71 -24.42
C SER A 2 -9.58 -18.46 -23.04
N THR A 3 -8.26 -18.49 -22.95
CA THR A 3 -7.51 -18.17 -21.74
C THR A 3 -7.86 -16.75 -21.27
N PRO A 4 -8.16 -16.52 -19.97
CA PRO A 4 -8.40 -15.16 -19.49
C PRO A 4 -7.12 -14.33 -19.60
N PRO A 5 -7.22 -13.02 -19.91
CA PRO A 5 -6.06 -12.15 -19.94
C PRO A 5 -5.44 -12.09 -18.54
N THR A 6 -4.14 -12.36 -18.46
CA THR A 6 -3.33 -12.03 -17.29
C THR A 6 -3.16 -10.53 -17.23
N PHE A 7 -4.00 -9.85 -16.47
CA PHE A 7 -3.72 -8.48 -16.07
C PHE A 7 -2.49 -8.51 -15.18
N GLN A 8 -1.38 -7.92 -15.64
CA GLN A 8 -0.35 -7.45 -14.74
C GLN A 8 -1.06 -6.41 -13.87
N THR A 9 -1.45 -6.78 -12.65
CA THR A 9 -2.05 -5.81 -11.72
C THR A 9 -1.03 -4.68 -11.57
N GLY A 10 -1.39 -3.45 -11.95
CA GLY A 10 -0.53 -2.29 -11.76
C GLY A 10 -0.18 -2.10 -10.28
N GLU A 11 0.58 -1.05 -9.95
CA GLU A 11 0.86 -0.70 -8.56
C GLU A 11 -0.46 -0.47 -7.80
N VAL A 12 -0.81 -1.40 -6.92
CA VAL A 12 -2.01 -1.31 -6.08
C VAL A 12 -1.61 -0.83 -4.70
N TYR A 13 -2.13 0.34 -4.33
CA TYR A 13 -2.08 0.86 -2.97
C TYR A 13 -3.42 0.56 -2.30
N ARG A 14 -3.40 0.04 -1.06
CA ARG A 14 -4.61 -0.26 -0.28
C ARG A 14 -4.64 0.61 0.96
N ILE A 15 -5.78 1.22 1.25
CA ILE A 15 -6.02 1.98 2.47
C ILE A 15 -7.30 1.46 3.10
N ASP A 16 -7.21 1.01 4.34
CA ASP A 16 -8.33 0.59 5.16
C ASP A 16 -8.46 1.54 6.36
N TRP A 17 -9.69 1.89 6.75
CA TRP A 17 -9.93 2.59 8.01
C TRP A 17 -10.00 1.59 9.16
N LEU A 18 -9.31 1.87 10.26
CA LEU A 18 -9.43 1.08 11.48
C LEU A 18 -10.77 1.38 12.17
N PRO A 19 -11.64 0.38 12.39
CA PRO A 19 -12.97 0.60 12.95
C PRO A 19 -12.96 1.36 14.28
N GLY A 20 -13.84 2.34 14.41
CA GLY A 20 -13.98 3.15 15.63
C GLY A 20 -12.89 4.21 15.81
N THR A 21 -12.06 4.45 14.80
CA THR A 21 -10.99 5.46 14.82
C THR A 21 -10.95 6.23 13.49
N ASP A 22 -10.25 7.37 13.49
CA ASP A 22 -9.86 8.09 12.27
C ASP A 22 -8.48 7.62 11.74
N ILE A 23 -8.02 6.44 12.15
CA ILE A 23 -6.72 5.91 11.71
C ILE A 23 -6.88 5.18 10.39
N LEU A 24 -6.02 5.53 9.43
CA LEU A 24 -5.81 4.84 8.17
C LEU A 24 -4.71 3.81 8.34
N HIS A 25 -4.92 2.59 7.83
CA HIS A 25 -3.91 1.56 7.64
C HIS A 25 -3.63 1.43 6.14
N GLY A 26 -2.45 1.86 5.73
CA GLY A 26 -2.00 1.85 4.35
C GLY A 26 -1.07 0.67 4.09
N THR A 27 -1.28 0.00 2.96
CA THR A 27 -0.36 -1.01 2.39
C THR A 27 0.13 -0.53 1.04
N CYS A 28 1.44 -0.33 0.91
CA CYS A 28 2.09 0.02 -0.35
C CYS A 28 2.13 -1.18 -1.30
N HIS A 29 2.29 -0.93 -2.61
CA HIS A 29 2.47 -1.99 -3.62
C HIS A 29 3.68 -2.90 -3.33
N CYS A 30 4.67 -2.43 -2.55
CA CYS A 30 5.83 -3.22 -2.12
C CYS A 30 5.57 -4.09 -0.88
N GLY A 31 4.35 -4.06 -0.33
CA GLY A 31 3.94 -4.84 0.85
C GLY A 31 4.24 -4.18 2.19
N ARG A 32 4.88 -3.01 2.21
CA ARG A 32 5.09 -2.27 3.46
C ARG A 32 3.77 -1.69 3.96
N GLU A 33 3.62 -1.66 5.29
CA GLU A 33 2.47 -1.09 5.97
C GLU A 33 2.85 0.17 6.75
N HIS A 34 1.89 1.10 6.86
CA HIS A 34 1.98 2.32 7.66
C HIS A 34 0.60 2.70 8.21
N THR A 35 0.56 3.44 9.32
CA THR A 35 -0.67 3.98 9.89
C THR A 35 -0.55 5.47 10.11
N ALA A 36 -1.55 6.23 9.67
CA ALA A 36 -1.63 7.67 9.86
C ALA A 36 -3.08 8.09 10.10
N GLN A 37 -3.31 9.17 10.86
CA GLN A 37 -4.66 9.77 10.95
C GLN A 37 -4.90 10.78 9.83
N ASP A 38 -3.84 11.44 9.35
CA ASP A 38 -3.94 12.41 8.26
C ASP A 38 -3.92 11.69 6.90
N PRO A 39 -4.95 11.87 6.06
CA PRO A 39 -4.96 11.33 4.70
C PRO A 39 -3.81 11.86 3.82
N ILE A 40 -3.35 13.11 4.04
CA ILE A 40 -2.25 13.68 3.27
C ILE A 40 -0.96 12.97 3.63
N GLU A 41 -0.66 12.81 4.92
CA GLU A 41 0.50 12.05 5.42
C GLU A 41 0.52 10.62 4.85
N MET A 42 -0.64 9.96 4.81
CA MET A 42 -0.78 8.62 4.24
C MET A 42 -0.38 8.60 2.75
N TRP A 43 -0.87 9.55 1.95
CA TRP A 43 -0.55 9.62 0.53
C TRP A 43 0.90 10.01 0.26
N GLU A 44 1.44 10.96 1.03
CA GLU A 44 2.85 11.33 0.98
C GLU A 44 3.74 10.12 1.24
N TRP A 45 3.41 9.33 2.27
CA TRP A 45 4.15 8.10 2.57
C TRP A 45 4.07 7.06 1.44
N MET A 46 2.88 6.84 0.86
CA MET A 46 2.67 5.85 -0.21
C MET A 46 3.43 6.22 -1.49
N LEU A 47 3.36 7.48 -1.89
CA LEU A 47 3.96 7.97 -3.13
C LEU A 47 5.47 8.24 -2.99
N ALA A 48 5.98 8.30 -1.76
CA ALA A 48 7.41 8.43 -1.51
C ALA A 48 8.20 7.13 -1.77
N HIS A 49 7.57 6.00 -2.12
CA HIS A 49 8.31 4.80 -2.49
C HIS A 49 9.19 5.05 -3.74
N PRO A 50 10.49 4.66 -3.74
CA PRO A 50 11.22 3.95 -2.70
C PRO A 50 11.93 4.85 -1.65
N GLN A 51 12.02 6.16 -1.85
CA GLN A 51 12.76 7.08 -0.97
C GLN A 51 12.23 7.15 0.48
N GLY A 52 10.93 6.91 0.69
CA GLY A 52 10.26 6.95 2.00
C GLY A 52 10.22 5.60 2.71
N HIS A 53 10.28 4.50 1.97
CA HIS A 53 10.33 3.15 2.52
C HIS A 53 10.76 2.14 1.44
N GLU A 54 11.61 1.20 1.80
CA GLU A 54 12.07 0.14 0.91
C GLU A 54 11.19 -1.12 1.03
N PRO A 55 11.16 -2.00 -0.01
CA PRO A 55 10.47 -3.27 0.08
C PRO A 55 11.00 -4.09 1.26
N GLN A 56 10.12 -4.74 2.01
CA GLN A 56 10.58 -5.72 3.00
C GLN A 56 11.28 -6.85 2.24
N GLY A 57 12.58 -7.02 2.49
CA GLY A 57 13.33 -8.16 1.98
C GLY A 57 12.61 -9.42 2.43
N ASN A 58 12.16 -10.22 1.45
CA ASN A 58 11.44 -11.46 1.67
C ASN A 58 12.29 -12.40 2.53
N SER A 59 12.10 -12.35 3.86
CA SER A 59 12.80 -13.22 4.80
C SER A 59 12.13 -14.58 4.69
N ALA A 60 12.76 -15.44 3.88
CA ALA A 60 12.49 -16.87 3.81
C ALA A 60 13.01 -17.59 5.06
#